data_AF-A0A1F4UP00-F1
#
_entry.id   AF-A0A1F4UP00-F1
#
_cell.length_a   1.000
_cell.length_b   1.000
_cell.length_c   1.000
_cell.angle_alpha   90.00
_cell.angle_beta   90.00
_cell.angle_gamma   90.00
#
_symmetry.space_group_name_H-M   'P 1'
#
loop_
_entity.id
_entity.type
_entity.pdbx_description
1 polymer ?
#
loop_
_entity_poly.entity_id
_entity_poly.type
_entity_poly.pdbx_seq_one_letter_code
_entity_poly.pdbx_strand_id
1 'polypeptide(L)' 'MEVNLSDLLSEIFADDDETEPEDYTPYFENLSSYAYAKLRGAEDDKLAEEFPEIARKMSEDSDFAELVSEFENSIRDEV' A
#
# COMPACT_ATOMS: atom_id res chain seq x y z
N MET A 1 10.21 13.49 -9.86
CA MET A 1 10.43 13.24 -8.42
C MET A 1 10.40 11.74 -8.29
N GLU A 2 11.50 11.10 -7.93
CA GLU A 2 11.47 9.69 -7.52
C GLU A 2 10.83 9.63 -6.15
N VAL A 3 9.67 8.98 -6.04
CA VAL A 3 9.05 8.71 -4.74
C VAL A 3 9.90 7.64 -4.07
N ASN A 4 10.60 7.99 -2.99
CA ASN A 4 11.32 7.02 -2.20
C ASN A 4 10.30 6.17 -1.45
N LEU A 5 10.15 4.93 -1.91
CA LEU A 5 9.20 3.96 -1.39
C LEU A 5 9.32 3.74 0.12
N SER A 6 10.52 3.86 0.67
CA SER A 6 10.75 3.74 2.11
C SER A 6 10.16 4.92 2.90
N ASP A 7 10.15 6.11 2.32
CA ASP A 7 9.54 7.30 2.94
C ASP A 7 8.02 7.18 2.88
N LEU A 8 7.47 6.79 1.72
CA LEU A 8 6.03 6.57 1.53
C LEU A 8 5.47 5.53 2.51
N LEU A 9 6.17 4.40 2.71
CA LEU A 9 5.71 3.36 3.62
C LEU A 9 5.83 3.78 5.08
N SER A 10 6.84 4.59 5.42
CA SER A 10 6.94 5.19 6.75
C SER A 10 5.79 6.16 7.00
N GLU A 11 5.37 6.94 6.00
CA GLU A 11 4.18 7.81 6.09
C GLU A 11 2.86 7.01 6.19
N ILE A 12 2.73 5.90 5.48
CA ILE A 12 1.52 5.06 5.45
C ILE A 12 1.35 4.23 6.74
N PHE A 13 2.45 3.71 7.29
CA PHE A 13 2.42 2.70 8.34
C PHE A 13 3.01 3.15 9.68
N ALA A 14 3.64 4.32 9.78
CA ALA A 14 4.01 4.86 11.08
C ALA A 14 2.75 5.29 11.84
N ASP A 15 2.34 4.49 12.82
CA ASP A 15 1.45 4.95 13.86
C ASP A 15 2.19 5.99 14.73
N ASP A 16 1.48 7.03 15.18
CA ASP A 16 1.97 8.20 15.94
C ASP A 16 2.53 7.84 17.36
N ASP A 17 2.76 6.56 17.65
CA ASP A 17 3.22 6.03 18.94
C ASP A 17 4.67 5.50 18.83
N GLU A 18 5.60 6.46 18.72
CA GLU A 18 7.05 6.24 18.71
C GLU A 18 7.53 5.49 19.96
N THR A 19 7.79 4.18 19.89
CA THR A 19 8.69 3.52 20.88
C THR A 19 9.61 2.42 20.36
N GLU A 20 9.34 1.77 19.23
CA GLU A 20 10.24 0.77 18.62
C GLU A 20 10.24 0.87 17.09
N PRO A 21 11.36 0.55 16.40
CA PRO A 21 11.34 0.43 14.95
C PRO A 21 10.44 -0.75 14.57
N GLU A 22 9.22 -0.45 14.10
CA GLU A 22 8.33 -1.49 13.59
C GLU A 22 8.92 -2.06 12.29
N ASP A 23 8.89 -3.38 12.18
CA ASP A 23 9.26 -4.05 10.93
C ASP A 23 8.12 -3.88 9.92
N TYR A 24 8.25 -2.88 9.06
CA TYR A 24 7.27 -2.59 8.00
C TYR A 24 7.39 -3.53 6.78
N THR A 25 8.33 -4.46 6.77
CA THR A 25 8.56 -5.39 5.65
C THR A 25 7.31 -6.20 5.29
N PRO A 26 6.56 -6.79 6.25
CA PRO A 26 5.36 -7.57 5.93
C PRO A 26 4.25 -6.71 5.32
N TYR A 27 4.10 -5.46 5.78
CA TYR A 27 3.13 -4.51 5.24
C TYR A 27 3.50 -4.11 3.81
N PHE A 28 4.79 -3.93 3.53
CA PHE A 28 5.29 -3.64 2.20
C PHE A 28 5.09 -4.78 1.21
N GLU A 29 5.40 -6.02 1.59
CA GLU A 29 5.20 -7.19 0.74
C GLU A 29 3.72 -7.39 0.39
N ASN A 30 2.84 -7.13 1.37
CA ASN A 30 1.40 -7.21 1.21
C ASN A 30 0.86 -6.12 0.26
N LEU A 31 1.27 -4.86 0.45
CA LEU A 31 0.87 -3.73 -0.41
C LEU A 31 1.40 -3.88 -1.84
N SER A 32 2.65 -4.32 -1.99
CA SER A 32 3.24 -4.61 -3.29
C SER A 32 2.46 -5.70 -4.01
N SER A 33 2.10 -6.78 -3.31
CA SER A 33 1.32 -7.88 -3.89
C SER A 33 -0.08 -7.43 -4.35
N TYR A 34 -0.75 -6.60 -3.54
CA TYR A 34 -2.02 -5.97 -3.92
C TYR A 34 -1.89 -5.11 -5.18
N ALA A 35 -0.93 -4.18 -5.20
CA ALA A 35 -0.72 -3.27 -6.32
C ALA A 35 -0.38 -4.03 -7.62
N TYR A 36 0.48 -5.05 -7.54
CA TYR A 36 0.80 -5.92 -8.68
C TYR A 36 -0.41 -6.71 -9.18
N ALA A 37 -1.23 -7.26 -8.28
CA ALA A 37 -2.43 -7.99 -8.66
C ALA A 37 -3.42 -7.08 -9.38
N LYS A 38 -3.64 -5.86 -8.88
CA LYS A 38 -4.50 -4.85 -9.50
C LYS A 38 -3.96 -4.39 -10.86
N LEU A 39 -2.65 -4.11 -10.98
CA LEU A 39 -2.02 -3.76 -12.25
C LEU A 39 -2.13 -4.87 -13.31
N ARG A 40 -2.22 -6.14 -12.88
CA ARG A 40 -2.47 -7.29 -13.76
C ARG A 40 -3.94 -7.52 -14.08
N GLY A 41 -4.84 -6.66 -13.60
CA GLY A 41 -6.27 -6.72 -13.88
C GLY A 41 -7.05 -7.66 -12.97
N ALA A 42 -6.57 -7.92 -11.74
CA ALA A 42 -7.41 -8.54 -10.73
C ALA A 42 -8.63 -7.65 -10.43
N GLU A 43 -9.80 -8.28 -10.28
CA GLU A 43 -11.05 -7.59 -9.93
C GLU A 43 -11.02 -7.14 -8.47
N ASP A 44 -11.67 -6.01 -8.18
CA ASP A 44 -11.69 -5.42 -6.83
C ASP A 44 -12.25 -6.38 -5.77
N ASP A 45 -13.28 -7.16 -6.13
CA ASP A 45 -13.85 -8.19 -5.24
C ASP A 45 -12.80 -9.24 -4.85
N LYS A 46 -12.00 -9.68 -5.82
CA LYS A 46 -10.94 -10.67 -5.59
C LYS A 46 -9.79 -10.08 -4.78
N LEU A 47 -9.45 -8.82 -5.02
CA LEU A 47 -8.45 -8.11 -4.24
C LEU A 47 -8.89 -7.92 -2.79
N ALA A 48 -10.18 -7.67 -2.55
CA ALA A 48 -10.73 -7.58 -1.19
C ALA A 48 -10.75 -8.94 -0.47
N GLU A 49 -10.95 -10.04 -1.20
CA GLU A 49 -10.84 -11.40 -0.66
C GLU A 49 -9.39 -11.80 -0.33
N GLU A 50 -8.44 -11.50 -1.22
CA GLU A 50 -7.03 -11.87 -1.05
C GLU A 50 -6.28 -10.92 -0.09
N PHE A 51 -6.68 -9.64 -0.04
CA PHE A 51 -6.04 -8.58 0.75
C PHE A 51 -7.05 -7.82 1.62
N PRO A 52 -7.75 -8.51 2.55
CA PRO A 52 -8.86 -7.93 3.30
C PRO A 52 -8.44 -6.76 4.19
N GLU A 53 -7.20 -6.76 4.71
CA GLU A 53 -6.70 -5.66 5.54
C GLU A 53 -6.46 -4.38 4.74
N ILE A 54 -5.94 -4.50 3.52
CA ILE A 54 -5.72 -3.37 2.62
C ILE A 54 -7.07 -2.82 2.20
N ALA A 55 -8.00 -3.67 1.74
CA ALA A 55 -9.34 -3.25 1.37
C ALA A 55 -10.11 -2.58 2.53
N ARG A 56 -9.92 -3.09 3.75
CA ARG A 56 -10.47 -2.47 4.96
C ARG A 56 -9.88 -1.09 5.20
N LYS A 57 -8.55 -0.94 5.18
CA LYS A 57 -7.88 0.36 5.34
C LYS A 57 -8.27 1.36 4.26
N MET A 58 -8.35 0.94 3.00
CA MET A 58 -8.83 1.79 1.88
C MET A 58 -10.24 2.35 2.09
N SER A 59 -11.08 1.66 2.87
CA SER A 59 -12.45 2.08 3.19
C SER A 59 -12.53 2.97 4.45
N GLU A 60 -11.64 2.74 5.41
CA GLU A 60 -11.61 3.45 6.68
C GLU A 60 -10.78 4.74 6.63
N ASP A 61 -9.80 4.82 5.71
CA ASP A 61 -8.80 5.87 5.63
C ASP A 61 -8.64 6.35 4.18
N SER A 62 -9.09 7.58 3.93
CA SER A 62 -8.98 8.22 2.60
C SER A 62 -7.55 8.54 2.22
N ASP A 63 -6.70 8.83 3.20
CA ASP A 63 -5.32 9.22 2.98
C ASP A 63 -4.50 7.98 2.63
N PHE A 64 -4.78 6.84 3.28
CA PHE A 64 -4.29 5.53 2.85
C PHE A 64 -4.67 5.22 1.39
N ALA A 65 -5.90 5.50 0.98
CA ALA A 65 -6.35 5.23 -0.39
C ALA A 65 -5.66 6.10 -1.45
N GLU A 66 -5.36 7.35 -1.12
CA GLU A 66 -4.55 8.24 -1.97
C GLU A 66 -3.13 7.71 -2.10
N LEU A 67 -2.50 7.31 -0.99
CA LEU A 67 -1.14 6.78 -0.96
C LEU A 67 -0.99 5.47 -1.74
N VAL A 68 -1.95 4.54 -1.64
CA VAL A 68 -1.95 3.32 -2.47
C VAL A 68 -2.06 3.67 -3.96
N SER A 69 -2.86 4.67 -4.31
CA SER A 69 -3.00 5.13 -5.70
C SER A 69 -1.71 5.77 -6.24
N GLU A 70 -1.00 6.54 -5.41
CA GLU A 70 0.33 7.08 -5.77
C GLU A 70 1.36 5.97 -5.95
N PHE A 71 1.35 4.96 -5.08
CA PHE A 71 2.22 3.79 -5.21
C PHE A 71 1.95 3.00 -6.49
N GLU A 72 0.68 2.76 -6.83
CA GLU A 72 0.28 2.11 -8.08
C GLU A 72 0.76 2.88 -9.32
N ASN A 73 0.67 4.22 -9.28
CA ASN A 73 1.17 5.07 -10.36
C ASN A 73 2.70 5.02 -10.47
N SER A 74 3.42 5.02 -9.34
CA SER A 74 4.87 4.88 -9.30
C SER A 74 5.33 3.58 -9.96
N ILE A 75 4.69 2.45 -9.63
CA ILE A 75 5.00 1.17 -10.29
C ILE A 75 4.67 1.25 -11.79
N ARG A 76 3.50 1.78 -12.17
CA ARG A 76 3.10 1.86 -13.58
C ARG A 76 4.06 2.68 -14.45
N ASP A 77 4.64 3.75 -13.92
CA ASP A 77 5.62 4.57 -14.64
C ASP A 77 6.99 3.87 -14.80
N GLU A 78 7.28 2.86 -13.97
CA GLU A 78 8.52 2.09 -14.01
C GLU A 78 8.45 0.82 -14.88
N VAL A 79 7.26 0.27 -15.15
CA VAL A 79 7.04 -0.94 -15.99
C VAL A 79 6.67 -0.59 -17.44
#